data_AF-A0A8S0FX74-F1
#
_entry.id   AF-A0A8S0FX74-F1
#
_cell.length_a   1.000
_cell.length_b   1.000
_cell.length_c   1.000
_cell.angle_alpha   90.00
_cell.angle_beta   90.00
_cell.angle_gamma   90.00
#
_symmetry.space_group_name_H-M   'P 1'
#
loop_
_entity.id
_entity.type
_entity.pdbx_description
1 polymer ?
#
loop_
_entity_poly.entity_id
_entity_poly.type
_entity_poly.pdbx_seq_one_letter_code
_entity_poly.pdbx_strand_id
1 'polypeptide(L)'
;MDNAKFRDNPSPLTVVLGKDIAGEPVVADLAKMPHLLVAGTTGSGKSVGVNAMILSMLYKAQPEDVRFIMIDPKMLELSVYEGIPHLLTEVVTDMKDAANALRWCVNEMERRYKLMSALGVRNLAGYNEKIAEADRMMRPIPDPYWKPGDSMDAQHPVLKKEPSNDIFYVHSGVGGRICRPDDDGR
;
A
#
# COMPACT_ATOMS: atom_id res chain seq x y z
N MET A 1 -13.70 -15.46 -4.95
CA MET A 1 -12.24 -15.37 -5.21
C MET A 1 -11.73 -16.50 -6.13
N ASP A 2 -12.58 -17.45 -6.55
CA ASP A 2 -12.19 -18.60 -7.40
C ASP A 2 -12.03 -18.33 -8.91
N ASN A 3 -11.92 -17.07 -9.33
CA ASN A 3 -11.74 -16.78 -10.75
C ASN A 3 -10.25 -16.82 -11.14
N ALA A 4 -9.95 -17.44 -12.29
CA ALA A 4 -8.60 -17.53 -12.86
C ALA A 4 -7.92 -16.16 -13.01
N LYS A 5 -8.65 -15.11 -13.43
CA LYS A 5 -8.10 -13.75 -13.57
C LYS A 5 -7.51 -13.21 -12.26
N PHE A 6 -8.07 -13.61 -11.12
CA PHE A 6 -7.56 -13.22 -9.81
C PHE A 6 -6.45 -14.17 -9.35
N ARG A 7 -6.69 -15.49 -9.36
CA ARG A 7 -5.73 -16.48 -8.84
C ARG A 7 -4.41 -16.52 -9.61
N ASP A 8 -4.48 -16.41 -10.93
CA ASP A 8 -3.32 -16.63 -11.81
C ASP A 8 -2.50 -15.34 -12.02
N ASN A 9 -3.00 -14.19 -11.54
CA ASN A 9 -2.25 -12.94 -11.62
C ASN A 9 -1.09 -12.96 -10.60
N PRO A 10 0.17 -12.78 -11.01
CA PRO A 10 1.31 -12.87 -10.09
C PRO A 10 1.44 -11.65 -9.16
N SER A 11 0.77 -10.52 -9.46
CA SER A 11 0.90 -9.32 -8.64
C SER A 11 0.27 -9.52 -7.26
N PRO A 12 1.00 -9.28 -6.15
CA PRO A 12 0.43 -9.31 -4.81
C PRO A 12 -0.55 -8.14 -4.58
N LEU A 13 -0.50 -7.12 -5.44
CA LEU A 13 -1.37 -5.93 -5.45
C LEU A 13 -2.60 -6.09 -6.35
N THR A 14 -2.94 -7.33 -6.70
CA THR A 14 -4.16 -7.62 -7.47
C THR A 14 -5.40 -7.37 -6.60
N VAL A 15 -6.34 -6.57 -7.10
CA VAL A 15 -7.61 -6.27 -6.43
C VAL A 15 -8.82 -6.67 -7.26
N VAL A 16 -9.85 -7.20 -6.60
CA VAL A 16 -11.14 -7.50 -7.23
C VAL A 16 -12.03 -6.26 -7.16
N LEU A 17 -12.47 -5.76 -8.32
CA LEU A 17 -13.38 -4.62 -8.39
C LEU A 17 -14.86 -5.03 -8.42
N GLY A 18 -15.14 -6.23 -8.93
CA GLY A 18 -16.50 -6.78 -8.98
C GLY A 18 -16.80 -7.43 -10.32
N LYS A 19 -17.98 -7.14 -10.87
CA LYS A 19 -18.42 -7.61 -12.19
C LYS A 19 -18.78 -6.43 -13.08
N ASP A 20 -18.57 -6.58 -14.37
CA ASP A 20 -19.06 -5.61 -15.36
C ASP A 20 -20.57 -5.81 -15.65
N ILE A 21 -21.10 -5.02 -16.59
CA ILE A 21 -22.51 -5.09 -17.00
C ILE A 21 -22.90 -6.41 -17.68
N ALA A 22 -21.93 -7.17 -18.20
CA ALA A 22 -22.14 -8.49 -18.77
C ALA A 22 -22.05 -9.61 -17.71
N GLY A 23 -21.71 -9.26 -16.46
CA GLY A 23 -21.51 -10.20 -15.37
C GLY A 23 -20.10 -10.80 -15.30
N GLU A 24 -19.18 -10.35 -16.14
CA GLU A 24 -17.81 -10.84 -16.19
C GLU A 24 -16.98 -10.25 -15.03
N PRO A 25 -16.12 -11.05 -14.38
CA PRO A 25 -15.31 -10.57 -13.27
C PRO A 25 -14.26 -9.59 -13.74
N VAL A 26 -14.19 -8.47 -13.01
CA VAL A 26 -13.25 -7.37 -13.22
C VAL A 26 -12.21 -7.38 -12.10
N VAL A 27 -10.95 -7.51 -12.51
CA VAL A 27 -9.77 -7.55 -11.64
C VAL A 27 -8.80 -6.48 -12.12
N ALA A 28 -8.19 -5.77 -11.18
CA ALA A 28 -7.22 -4.72 -11.42
C ALA A 28 -5.91 -5.00 -10.68
N ASP A 29 -4.83 -4.35 -11.08
CA ASP A 29 -3.51 -4.45 -10.45
C ASP A 29 -3.07 -3.05 -10.02
N LEU A 30 -3.00 -2.80 -8.70
CA LEU A 30 -2.62 -1.49 -8.17
C LEU A 30 -1.16 -1.14 -8.49
N ALA A 31 -0.29 -2.10 -8.76
CA ALA A 31 1.07 -1.81 -9.21
C ALA A 31 1.11 -1.04 -10.56
N LYS A 32 0.08 -1.25 -11.40
CA LYS A 32 -0.08 -0.58 -12.70
C LYS A 32 -0.90 0.70 -12.60
N MET A 33 -1.64 0.88 -11.50
CA MET A 33 -2.42 2.06 -11.16
C MET A 33 -1.92 2.58 -9.81
N PRO A 34 -0.73 3.22 -9.79
CA PRO A 34 0.07 3.40 -8.58
C PRO A 34 -0.63 4.20 -7.48
N HIS A 35 -1.63 5.00 -7.84
CA HIS A 35 -2.52 5.69 -6.91
C HIS A 35 -3.96 5.58 -7.40
N LEU A 36 -4.87 5.24 -6.49
CA LEU A 36 -6.30 5.11 -6.75
C LEU A 36 -7.09 6.07 -5.86
N LEU A 37 -8.01 6.83 -6.46
CA LEU A 37 -8.97 7.66 -5.74
C LEU A 37 -10.35 7.00 -5.79
N VAL A 38 -10.93 6.71 -4.62
CA VAL A 38 -12.27 6.13 -4.49
C VAL A 38 -13.20 7.15 -3.84
N ALA A 39 -14.25 7.56 -4.56
CA ALA A 39 -15.24 8.51 -4.09
C ALA A 39 -16.65 7.94 -4.26
N GLY A 40 -17.55 8.30 -3.34
CA GLY A 40 -18.94 7.86 -3.36
C GLY A 40 -19.74 8.46 -2.21
N THR A 41 -21.04 8.63 -2.41
CA THR A 41 -21.98 9.10 -1.37
C THR A 41 -22.23 8.00 -0.33
N THR A 42 -22.77 8.37 0.84
CA THR A 42 -23.19 7.38 1.84
C THR A 42 -24.17 6.37 1.21
N GLY A 43 -23.94 5.08 1.44
CA GLY A 43 -24.77 4.00 0.89
C GLY A 43 -24.41 3.57 -0.55
N SER A 44 -23.50 4.26 -1.24
CA SER A 44 -23.07 3.89 -2.60
C SER A 44 -22.16 2.65 -2.68
N GLY A 45 -21.73 2.11 -1.53
CA GLY A 45 -20.85 0.95 -1.48
C GLY A 45 -19.35 1.26 -1.45
N LYS A 46 -18.93 2.52 -1.30
CA LYS A 46 -17.50 2.92 -1.16
C LYS A 46 -16.75 2.04 -0.16
N SER A 47 -17.28 1.92 1.05
CA SER A 47 -16.66 1.16 2.14
C SER A 47 -16.57 -0.33 1.83
N VAL A 48 -17.60 -0.90 1.21
CA VAL A 48 -17.58 -2.30 0.75
C VAL A 48 -16.51 -2.51 -0.31
N GLY A 49 -16.37 -1.57 -1.25
CA GLY A 49 -15.34 -1.61 -2.29
C GLY A 49 -13.92 -1.53 -1.72
N VAL A 50 -13.67 -0.59 -0.78
CA VAL A 50 -12.36 -0.48 -0.10
C VAL A 50 -12.02 -1.76 0.65
N ASN A 51 -12.97 -2.33 1.39
CA ASN A 51 -12.79 -3.61 2.07
C ASN A 51 -12.51 -4.75 1.09
N ALA A 52 -13.21 -4.81 -0.05
CA ALA A 52 -12.94 -5.80 -1.09
C ALA A 52 -11.52 -5.69 -1.65
N MET A 53 -11.00 -4.47 -1.82
CA MET A 53 -9.61 -4.25 -2.26
C MET A 53 -8.60 -4.72 -1.21
N ILE A 54 -8.78 -4.35 0.06
CA ILE A 54 -7.89 -4.77 1.16
C ILE A 54 -7.88 -6.29 1.28
N LEU A 55 -9.07 -6.91 1.34
CA LEU A 55 -9.21 -8.37 1.41
C LEU A 55 -8.61 -9.08 0.20
N SER A 56 -8.69 -8.50 -0.99
CA SER A 56 -8.06 -9.09 -2.19
C SER A 56 -6.55 -9.23 -2.00
N MET A 57 -5.88 -8.22 -1.46
CA MET A 57 -4.44 -8.31 -1.20
C MET A 57 -4.13 -9.24 -0.04
N LEU A 58 -4.89 -9.18 1.06
CA LEU A 58 -4.70 -10.09 2.20
C LEU A 58 -4.85 -11.56 1.82
N TYR A 59 -5.66 -11.88 0.80
CA TYR A 59 -5.83 -13.24 0.32
C TYR A 59 -4.64 -13.77 -0.49
N LYS A 60 -3.77 -12.89 -1.01
CA LYS A 60 -2.68 -13.23 -1.91
C LYS A 60 -1.29 -12.95 -1.35
N ALA A 61 -1.15 -11.89 -0.57
CA ALA A 61 0.12 -11.34 -0.12
C ALA A 61 0.43 -11.74 1.32
N GLN A 62 1.66 -12.16 1.57
CA GLN A 62 2.21 -12.25 2.93
C GLN A 62 2.67 -10.87 3.41
N PRO A 63 2.88 -10.65 4.73
CA PRO A 63 3.39 -9.39 5.27
C PRO A 63 4.77 -8.96 4.73
N GLU A 64 5.52 -9.89 4.14
CA GLU A 64 6.79 -9.61 3.46
C GLU A 64 6.62 -9.16 1.99
N ASP A 65 5.42 -9.33 1.42
CA ASP A 65 5.10 -8.89 0.06
C ASP A 65 4.43 -7.52 0.08
N VAL A 66 3.50 -7.30 1.01
CA VAL A 66 2.70 -6.08 1.10
C VAL A 66 2.56 -5.62 2.54
N ARG A 67 2.70 -4.32 2.74
CA ARG A 67 2.57 -3.64 4.02
C ARG A 67 1.63 -2.45 3.91
N PHE A 68 0.82 -2.24 4.94
CA PHE A 68 -0.23 -1.22 4.96
C PHE A 68 0.05 -0.13 5.99
N ILE A 69 -0.25 1.10 5.60
CA ILE A 69 -0.53 2.21 6.50
C ILE A 69 -1.99 2.56 6.32
N MET A 70 -2.79 2.35 7.36
CA MET A 70 -4.22 2.65 7.35
C MET A 70 -4.46 3.94 8.11
N ILE A 71 -5.21 4.86 7.51
CA ILE A 71 -5.56 6.15 8.09
C ILE A 71 -7.09 6.27 8.09
N ASP A 72 -7.69 6.28 9.28
CA ASP A 72 -9.12 6.39 9.51
C ASP A 72 -9.41 7.39 10.65
N PRO A 73 -9.49 8.69 10.34
CA PRO A 73 -9.68 9.73 11.36
C PRO A 73 -11.05 9.67 12.05
N LYS A 74 -11.98 8.84 11.57
CA LYS A 74 -13.30 8.65 12.17
C LYS A 74 -13.48 7.30 12.86
N MET A 75 -12.51 6.39 12.73
CA MET A 75 -12.55 5.03 13.29
C MET A 75 -13.79 4.21 12.88
N LEU A 76 -14.30 4.40 11.66
CA LEU A 76 -15.55 3.75 11.23
C LEU A 76 -15.33 2.57 10.28
N GLU A 77 -14.22 2.55 9.54
CA GLU A 77 -14.10 1.72 8.35
C GLU A 77 -12.89 0.78 8.44
N LEU A 78 -11.74 1.28 8.91
CA LEU A 78 -10.48 0.54 8.91
C LEU A 78 -10.07 -0.01 10.27
N SER A 79 -10.73 0.39 11.36
CA SER A 79 -10.42 -0.08 12.73
C SER A 79 -10.57 -1.60 12.90
N VAL A 80 -11.35 -2.26 12.04
CA VAL A 80 -11.47 -3.73 12.00
C VAL A 80 -10.18 -4.45 11.62
N TYR A 81 -9.24 -3.77 10.96
CA TYR A 81 -7.95 -4.33 10.56
C TYR A 81 -6.85 -4.14 11.61
N GLU A 82 -7.17 -3.58 12.77
CA GLU A 82 -6.19 -3.38 13.83
C GLU A 82 -5.51 -4.71 14.22
N GLY A 83 -4.19 -4.68 14.38
CA GLY A 83 -3.40 -5.85 14.78
C GLY A 83 -3.08 -6.89 13.69
N ILE A 84 -3.49 -6.70 12.43
CA ILE A 84 -3.03 -7.60 11.36
C ILE A 84 -1.51 -7.46 11.13
N PRO A 85 -0.79 -8.54 10.77
CA PRO A 85 0.66 -8.51 10.63
C PRO A 85 1.14 -7.65 9.44
N HIS A 86 0.26 -7.32 8.50
CA HIS A 86 0.55 -6.47 7.36
C HIS A 86 0.64 -4.99 7.71
N LEU A 87 0.13 -4.55 8.87
CA LEU A 87 0.25 -3.15 9.29
C LEU A 87 1.70 -2.77 9.61
N LEU A 88 2.12 -1.58 9.19
CA LEU A 88 3.41 -0.98 9.58
C LEU A 88 3.31 -0.23 10.91
N THR A 89 2.11 0.25 11.22
CA THR A 89 1.75 0.98 12.43
C THR A 89 0.28 0.70 12.72
N GLU A 90 -0.15 0.92 13.96
CA GLU A 90 -1.57 0.92 14.33
C GLU A 90 -2.37 1.85 13.42
N VAL A 91 -3.68 1.60 13.29
CA VAL A 91 -4.55 2.40 12.42
C VAL A 91 -4.49 3.86 12.88
N VAL A 92 -4.03 4.73 11.98
CA VAL A 92 -3.76 6.13 12.29
C VAL A 92 -5.06 6.91 12.32
N THR A 93 -5.34 7.53 13.46
CA THR A 93 -6.59 8.28 13.67
C THR A 93 -6.36 9.77 13.88
N ASP A 94 -5.19 10.17 14.39
CA ASP A 94 -4.81 11.57 14.49
C ASP A 94 -4.30 12.10 13.14
N MET A 95 -4.78 13.27 12.73
CA MET A 95 -4.42 13.86 11.43
C MET A 95 -2.97 14.38 11.37
N LYS A 96 -2.34 14.70 12.51
CA LYS A 96 -0.92 15.04 12.57
C LYS A 96 -0.08 13.78 12.38
N ASP A 97 -0.49 12.67 12.96
CA ASP A 97 0.17 11.38 12.77
C ASP A 97 0.01 10.88 11.33
N ALA A 98 -1.13 11.15 10.70
CA ALA A 98 -1.32 10.90 9.27
C ALA A 98 -0.30 11.68 8.42
N ALA A 99 -0.03 12.94 8.75
CA ALA A 99 1.00 13.74 8.07
C ALA A 99 2.42 13.17 8.30
N ASN A 100 2.70 12.67 9.51
CA ASN A 100 3.97 12.01 9.82
C ASN A 100 4.13 10.70 9.05
N ALA A 101 3.07 9.90 8.92
CA ALA A 101 3.08 8.66 8.15
C ALA A 101 3.36 8.92 6.66
N LEU A 102 2.77 9.97 6.08
CA LEU A 102 3.05 10.40 4.70
C LEU A 102 4.52 10.85 4.53
N ARG A 103 5.06 11.61 5.49
CA ARG A 103 6.49 12.00 5.49
C ARG A 103 7.41 10.79 5.57
N TRP A 104 7.05 9.81 6.40
CA TRP A 104 7.78 8.55 6.48
C TRP A 104 7.77 7.82 5.13
N CYS A 105 6.64 7.80 4.42
CA CYS A 105 6.56 7.19 3.08
C CYS A 105 7.47 7.88 2.06
N VAL A 106 7.59 9.22 2.11
CA VAL A 106 8.53 9.97 1.27
C VAL A 106 9.98 9.58 1.58
N ASN A 107 10.35 9.53 2.86
CA ASN A 107 11.70 9.14 3.27
C ASN A 107 12.03 7.69 2.86
N GLU A 108 11.06 6.78 3.01
CA GLU A 108 11.22 5.38 2.60
C GLU A 108 11.34 5.25 1.08
N MET A 109 10.58 6.03 0.31
CA MET A 109 10.72 6.11 -1.14
C MET A 109 12.14 6.57 -1.53
N GLU A 110 12.67 7.61 -0.89
CA GLU A 110 14.04 8.08 -1.15
C GLU A 110 15.10 7.05 -0.78
N ARG A 111 14.95 6.37 0.36
CA ARG A 111 15.82 5.26 0.78
C ARG A 111 15.83 4.16 -0.29
N ARG A 112 14.66 3.73 -0.76
CA ARG A 112 14.53 2.71 -1.81
C ARG A 112 15.16 3.16 -3.12
N TYR A 113 15.00 4.42 -3.52
CA TYR A 113 15.66 4.94 -4.73
C TYR A 113 17.19 4.88 -4.63
N LYS A 114 17.76 5.21 -3.47
CA LYS A 114 19.21 5.10 -3.24
C LYS A 114 19.67 3.65 -3.37
N LEU A 115 18.99 2.71 -2.69
CA LEU A 115 19.32 1.28 -2.75
C LEU A 115 19.19 0.72 -4.17
N MET A 116 18.10 1.06 -4.88
CA MET A 116 17.90 0.64 -6.27
C MET A 116 18.98 1.19 -7.20
N SER A 117 19.39 2.46 -7.01
CA SER A 117 20.47 3.09 -7.77
C SER A 117 21.81 2.38 -7.54
N ALA A 118 22.16 2.10 -6.27
CA ALA A 118 23.40 1.41 -5.93
C ALA A 118 23.46 -0.02 -6.48
N LEU A 119 22.31 -0.70 -6.54
CA LEU A 119 22.20 -2.02 -7.15
C LEU A 119 21.98 -1.96 -8.67
N GLY A 120 21.86 -0.79 -9.29
CA GLY A 120 21.64 -0.66 -10.73
C GLY A 120 20.31 -1.27 -11.21
N VAL A 121 19.25 -1.19 -10.41
CA VAL A 121 17.89 -1.67 -10.74
C VAL A 121 16.92 -0.50 -10.85
N ARG A 122 15.84 -0.69 -11.62
CA ARG A 122 14.90 0.41 -11.97
C ARG A 122 13.58 0.38 -11.21
N ASN A 123 13.28 -0.72 -10.51
CA ASN A 123 12.03 -0.90 -9.78
C ASN A 123 12.21 -1.88 -8.62
N LEU A 124 11.21 -1.93 -7.74
CA LEU A 124 11.23 -2.76 -6.53
C LEU A 124 11.28 -4.26 -6.85
N ALA A 125 10.64 -4.69 -7.94
CA ALA A 125 10.69 -6.09 -8.38
C ALA A 125 12.13 -6.51 -8.72
N GLY A 126 12.85 -5.70 -9.51
CA GLY A 126 14.25 -5.96 -9.84
C GLY A 126 15.18 -5.88 -8.63
N TYR A 127 14.89 -5.01 -7.67
CA TYR A 127 15.58 -5.01 -6.36
C TYR A 127 15.40 -6.36 -5.66
N ASN A 128 14.15 -6.81 -5.49
CA ASN A 128 13.84 -8.06 -4.79
C ASN A 128 14.39 -9.29 -5.52
N GLU A 129 14.40 -9.30 -6.85
CA GLU A 129 15.02 -10.36 -7.65
C GLU A 129 16.52 -10.48 -7.39
N LYS A 130 17.25 -9.35 -7.32
CA LYS A 130 18.68 -9.33 -7.00
C LYS A 130 18.97 -9.84 -5.59
N ILE A 131 18.16 -9.44 -4.61
CA ILE A 131 18.30 -9.93 -3.23
C ILE A 131 18.07 -11.45 -3.20
N ALA A 132 16.99 -11.93 -3.83
CA ALA A 132 16.69 -13.37 -3.88
C ALA A 132 17.78 -14.17 -4.60
N GLU A 133 18.41 -13.63 -5.65
CA GLU A 133 19.55 -14.25 -6.33
C GLU A 133 20.78 -14.34 -5.43
N ALA A 134 21.11 -13.25 -4.74
CA ALA A 134 22.20 -13.19 -3.77
C ALA A 134 22.01 -14.22 -2.65
N ASP A 135 20.79 -14.35 -2.11
CA ASP A 135 20.46 -15.32 -1.08
C ASP A 135 20.61 -16.77 -1.59
N ARG A 136 20.15 -17.07 -2.82
CA ARG A 136 20.33 -18.40 -3.45
C ARG A 136 21.80 -18.76 -3.64
N MET A 137 22.65 -17.77 -3.91
CA MET A 137 24.10 -17.96 -4.05
C MET A 137 24.85 -17.92 -2.72
N MET A 138 24.15 -17.76 -1.59
CA MET A 138 24.75 -17.54 -0.25
C MET A 138 25.75 -16.38 -0.24
N ARG A 139 25.49 -15.34 -1.04
CA ARG A 139 26.32 -14.14 -1.16
C ARG A 139 25.48 -12.90 -0.81
N PRO A 140 25.16 -12.70 0.48
CA PRO A 140 24.33 -11.58 0.91
C PRO A 140 24.95 -10.24 0.50
N ILE A 141 24.11 -9.32 0.06
CA ILE A 141 24.54 -7.98 -0.38
C ILE A 141 24.56 -7.06 0.85
N PRO A 142 25.72 -6.53 1.27
CA PRO A 142 25.77 -5.53 2.32
C PRO A 142 25.11 -4.23 1.84
N ASP A 143 24.50 -3.49 2.75
CA ASP A 143 24.04 -2.13 2.46
C ASP A 143 25.21 -1.30 1.86
N PRO A 144 25.04 -0.48 0.83
CA PRO A 144 26.13 0.35 0.31
C PRO A 144 26.28 1.70 1.03
N TYR A 145 25.32 2.08 1.88
CA TYR A 145 25.23 3.41 2.49
C TYR A 145 25.40 3.46 4.00
N TRP A 146 25.39 2.32 4.69
CA TRP A 146 25.61 2.29 6.14
C TRP A 146 27.05 2.67 6.48
N LYS A 147 27.19 3.44 7.57
CA LYS A 147 28.46 3.88 8.12
C LYS A 147 28.60 3.39 9.56
N PRO A 148 29.85 3.15 10.03
CA PRO A 148 30.09 2.88 11.44
C PRO A 148 29.51 4.00 12.33
N GLY A 149 28.53 3.66 13.16
CA GLY A 149 27.78 4.59 14.01
C GLY A 149 26.30 4.80 13.63
N ASP A 150 25.87 4.34 12.45
CA ASP A 150 24.45 4.42 12.02
C ASP A 150 23.55 3.42 12.79
N SER A 151 24.10 2.30 13.25
CA SER A 151 23.42 1.31 14.11
C SER A 151 24.36 0.72 15.17
N MET A 152 23.81 -0.06 16.11
CA MET A 152 24.59 -0.84 17.08
C MET A 152 25.25 -2.10 16.48
N ASP A 153 25.13 -2.31 15.17
CA ASP A 153 25.66 -3.51 14.53
C ASP A 153 27.17 -3.42 14.36
N ALA A 154 27.89 -4.48 14.74
CA ALA A 154 29.34 -4.55 14.59
C ALA A 154 29.78 -4.79 13.13
N GLN A 155 28.84 -5.13 12.25
CA GLN A 155 29.07 -5.44 10.84
C GLN A 155 28.02 -4.76 9.98
N HIS A 156 28.34 -4.62 8.69
CA HIS A 156 27.46 -4.04 7.71
C HIS A 156 26.13 -4.81 7.66
N PRO A 157 24.96 -4.16 7.84
CA PRO A 157 23.70 -4.85 7.71
C PRO A 157 23.51 -5.34 6.27
N VAL A 158 22.97 -6.54 6.14
CA VAL A 158 22.64 -7.18 4.86
C VAL A 158 21.30 -6.66 4.37
N LEU A 159 21.23 -6.30 3.09
CA LEU A 159 20.00 -5.90 2.43
C LEU A 159 19.01 -7.07 2.38
N LYS A 160 17.74 -6.76 2.64
CA LYS A 160 16.63 -7.74 2.64
C LYS A 160 15.61 -7.39 1.55
N LYS A 161 14.74 -8.36 1.24
CA LYS A 161 13.54 -8.15 0.42
C LYS A 161 12.70 -7.02 1.02
N GLU A 162 12.22 -6.13 0.16
CA GLU A 162 11.42 -4.96 0.52
C GLU A 162 9.97 -5.17 0.06
N PRO A 163 8.97 -5.01 0.94
CA PRO A 163 7.55 -5.15 0.59
C PRO A 163 7.05 -3.96 -0.20
N SER A 164 5.97 -4.12 -0.97
CA SER A 164 5.19 -2.99 -1.47
C SER A 164 4.46 -2.31 -0.32
N ASN A 165 4.63 -1.01 -0.16
CA ASN A 165 3.95 -0.23 0.88
C ASN A 165 2.75 0.49 0.28
N ASP A 166 1.54 0.20 0.75
CA ASP A 166 0.31 0.85 0.32
C ASP A 166 -0.33 1.65 1.46
N ILE A 167 -0.87 2.81 1.12
CA ILE A 167 -1.57 3.69 2.06
C ILE A 167 -3.07 3.64 1.77
N PHE A 168 -3.85 3.21 2.75
CA PHE A 168 -5.31 3.29 2.72
C PHE A 168 -5.76 4.46 3.56
N TYR A 169 -6.15 5.54 2.90
CA TYR A 169 -6.75 6.71 3.54
C TYR A 169 -8.26 6.71 3.29
N VAL A 170 -9.06 6.62 4.34
CA VAL A 170 -10.51 6.68 4.23
C VAL A 170 -11.02 7.94 4.90
N HIS A 171 -11.51 8.88 4.08
CA HIS A 171 -12.31 9.99 4.58
C HIS A 171 -13.79 9.65 4.47
N SER A 172 -14.48 9.64 5.61
CA SER A 172 -15.93 9.54 5.65
C SER A 172 -16.53 10.94 5.63
N GLY A 173 -16.70 11.50 4.43
CA GLY A 173 -17.40 12.76 4.24
C GLY A 173 -18.91 12.58 4.42
N VAL A 174 -19.51 13.19 5.44
CA VAL A 174 -20.95 13.48 5.40
C VAL A 174 -21.10 14.51 4.29
N GLY A 175 -21.90 14.21 3.26
CA GLY A 175 -22.07 15.09 2.11
C GLY A 175 -22.31 16.53 2.55
N GLY A 176 -21.29 17.38 2.38
CA GLY A 176 -21.48 18.82 2.45
C GLY A 176 -22.47 19.17 1.35
N ARG A 177 -23.61 19.76 1.71
CA ARG A 177 -24.45 20.46 0.75
C ARG A 177 -23.52 21.39 -0.02
N ILE A 178 -23.35 21.14 -1.31
CA ILE A 178 -22.85 22.15 -2.23
C ILE A 178 -23.75 23.36 -1.96
N CYS A 179 -23.17 24.43 -1.40
CA CYS A 179 -23.85 25.70 -1.25
C CYS A 179 -24.43 26.02 -2.64
N ARG A 180 -25.76 25.94 -2.78
CA ARG A 180 -26.41 26.55 -3.92
C ARG A 180 -26.08 28.04 -3.81
N PRO A 181 -25.58 28.69 -4.86
CA PRO A 181 -25.57 30.13 -4.88
C PRO A 181 -27.01 30.60 -4.64
N ASP A 182 -27.17 31.49 -3.66
CA ASP A 182 -28.43 32.17 -3.43
C ASP A 182 -28.86 32.83 -4.75
N ASP A 183 -30.07 32.49 -5.20
CA ASP A 183 -30.80 33.23 -6.23
C ASP A 183 -31.12 34.61 -5.64
N ASP A 184 -30.17 35.55 -5.73
CA ASP A 184 -30.45 36.98 -5.60
C ASP A 184 -31.17 37.43 -6.88
N GLY A 185 -32.48 37.22 -6.87
CA GLY A 185 -33.40 37.59 -7.92
C GLY A 185 -34.77 37.98 -7.35
N ARG A 186 -34.84 39.12 -6.65
CA ARG A 186 -35.97 40.08 -6.66
C ARG A 186 -35.68 41.33 -5.86
#